data_AF-A0A399NT49-F1
#
_entry.id   AF-A0A399NT49-F1
#
_cell.length_a   1.000
_cell.length_b   1.000
_cell.length_c   1.000
_cell.angle_alpha   90.00
_cell.angle_beta   90.00
_cell.angle_gamma   90.00
#
_symmetry.space_group_name_H-M   'P 1'
#
loop_
_entity.id
_entity.type
_entity.pdbx_description
1 polymer ?
#
loop_
_entity_poly.entity_id
_entity_poly.type
_entity_poly.pdbx_seq_one_letter_code
_entity_poly.pdbx_strand_id
1 'polypeptide(L)'
;SSVAGLAALRADTLALIRGLDRDVAAIVEARQDANSDDEHDPEGATLAFERSQSDAMIREARVRLADVDAAVARLDAGAYGRCEVCGEAI
;
A
#
# COMPACT_ATOMS: atom_id res chain seq x y z
N SER A 1 14.67 6.06 16.73
CA SER A 1 15.32 4.74 16.60
C SER A 1 14.98 4.16 15.23
N SER A 2 15.68 3.11 14.81
CA SER A 2 15.37 2.32 13.60
C SER A 2 13.93 1.80 13.56
N VAL A 3 13.36 1.47 14.73
CA VAL A 3 11.97 1.01 14.88
C VAL A 3 10.96 2.11 14.54
N ALA A 4 11.13 3.32 15.06
CA ALA A 4 10.24 4.45 14.76
C ALA A 4 10.26 4.83 13.26
N GLY A 5 11.42 4.71 12.60
CA GLY A 5 11.53 4.93 11.16
C GLY A 5 10.78 3.89 10.32
N LEU A 6 10.84 2.61 10.69
CA LEU A 6 10.10 1.54 10.01
C LEU A 6 8.59 1.66 10.23
N ALA A 7 8.15 2.02 11.45
CA ALA A 7 6.74 2.25 11.74
C ALA A 7 6.14 3.40 10.91
N ALA A 8 6.89 4.50 10.74
CA ALA A 8 6.51 5.60 9.87
C ALA A 8 6.42 5.15 8.40
N LEU A 9 7.45 4.45 7.91
CA LEU A 9 7.46 3.94 6.53
C LEU A 9 6.29 2.98 6.26
N ARG A 10 5.92 2.15 7.24
CA ARG A 10 4.76 1.26 7.18
C ARG A 10 3.46 2.06 7.05
N ALA A 11 3.28 3.08 7.90
CA ALA A 11 2.10 3.94 7.88
C ALA A 11 1.95 4.69 6.55
N ASP A 12 3.06 5.20 6.01
CA ASP A 12 3.09 5.89 4.72
C ASP A 12 2.74 4.94 3.56
N THR A 13 3.29 3.72 3.57
CA THR A 13 3.00 2.71 2.54
C THR A 13 1.54 2.29 2.57
N LEU A 14 0.96 2.13 3.77
CA LEU A 14 -0.46 1.86 3.94
C LEU A 14 -1.34 3.03 3.47
N ALA A 15 -0.91 4.27 3.69
CA ALA A 15 -1.62 5.45 3.20
C ALA A 15 -1.61 5.52 1.68
N LEU A 16 -0.48 5.21 1.04
CA LEU A 16 -0.36 5.11 -0.41
C LEU A 16 -1.32 4.06 -0.99
N ILE A 17 -1.32 2.83 -0.44
CA ILE A 17 -2.23 1.75 -0.90
C ILE A 17 -3.69 2.21 -0.81
N ARG A 18 -4.10 2.82 0.30
CA ARG A 18 -5.47 3.35 0.46
C ARG A 18 -5.80 4.50 -0.48
N GLY A 19 -4.81 5.29 -0.90
CA GLY A 19 -4.99 6.30 -1.94
C GLY A 19 -5.33 5.65 -3.27
N LEU A 20 -4.46 4.74 -3.72
CA LEU A 20 -4.61 4.04 -4.99
C LEU A 20 -5.88 3.19 -5.06
N ASP A 21 -6.27 2.52 -3.97
CA ASP A 21 -7.53 1.75 -3.91
C ASP A 21 -8.75 2.67 -4.10
N ARG A 22 -8.71 3.91 -3.58
CA ARG A 22 -9.78 4.90 -3.81
C ARG A 22 -9.79 5.41 -5.25
N ASP A 23 -8.63 5.61 -5.85
CA ASP A 23 -8.53 6.05 -7.25
C ASP A 23 -9.10 4.98 -8.20
N VAL A 24 -8.77 3.70 -7.95
CA VAL A 24 -9.37 2.55 -8.68
C VAL A 24 -10.89 2.52 -8.51
N ALA A 25 -11.39 2.72 -7.29
CA ALA A 25 -12.84 2.75 -7.04
C ALA A 25 -13.51 3.91 -7.81
N ALA A 26 -12.91 5.10 -7.82
CA ALA A 26 -13.44 6.25 -8.54
C ALA A 26 -13.49 6.00 -10.07
N ILE A 27 -12.47 5.36 -10.64
CA ILE A 27 -12.45 4.97 -12.06
C ILE A 27 -13.58 3.96 -12.38
N VAL A 28 -13.84 3.01 -11.48
CA VAL A 28 -14.91 2.02 -11.64
C VAL A 28 -16.29 2.65 -11.57
N GLU A 29 -16.52 3.59 -10.66
CA GLU A 29 -17.77 4.35 -10.56
C GLU A 29 -17.98 5.24 -11.79
N ALA A 30 -16.97 5.99 -12.23
CA ALA A 30 -17.07 6.83 -13.43
C ALA A 30 -17.44 6.01 -14.67
N ARG A 31 -16.93 4.78 -14.80
CA ARG A 31 -17.28 3.88 -15.88
C ARG A 31 -18.70 3.32 -15.79
N GLN A 32 -19.24 3.12 -14.58
CA GLN A 32 -20.63 2.68 -14.41
C GLN A 32 -21.62 3.78 -14.82
N ASP A 33 -21.32 5.04 -14.49
CA ASP A 33 -22.14 6.19 -14.89
C ASP A 33 -22.09 6.42 -16.41
N ALA A 34 -20.91 6.29 -17.03
CA ALA A 34 -20.70 6.51 -18.47
C ALA A 34 -21.28 5.40 -19.37
N ASN A 35 -21.33 4.15 -18.89
CA ASN A 35 -21.87 3.00 -19.64
C ASN A 35 -23.40 3.05 -19.87
N SER A 36 -24.10 4.10 -19.44
CA SER A 36 -25.56 4.16 -19.49
C SER A 36 -26.15 4.55 -20.86
N ASP A 37 -25.40 5.12 -21.82
CA ASP A 37 -25.92 5.40 -23.18
C ASP A 37 -24.87 5.75 -24.28
N ASP A 38 -23.59 5.35 -24.20
CA ASP A 38 -22.59 5.77 -25.21
C ASP A 38 -21.79 4.60 -25.81
N GLU A 39 -22.14 4.22 -27.04
CA GLU A 39 -21.49 3.16 -27.83
C GLU A 39 -20.02 3.52 -28.16
N HIS A 40 -19.61 4.77 -27.98
CA HIS A 40 -18.26 5.23 -28.26
C HIS A 40 -17.73 6.18 -27.17
N ASP A 41 -17.51 5.68 -25.96
CA ASP A 41 -16.74 6.39 -24.94
C ASP A 41 -15.22 6.34 -25.25
N PRO A 42 -14.60 7.44 -25.74
CA PRO A 42 -13.16 7.50 -25.99
C PRO A 42 -12.35 7.50 -24.68
N GLU A 43 -12.96 7.84 -23.54
CA GLU A 43 -12.32 7.90 -22.23
C GLU A 43 -12.16 6.50 -21.62
N GLY A 44 -12.98 5.52 -22.03
CA GLY A 44 -12.93 4.14 -21.55
C GLY A 44 -11.58 3.43 -21.73
N ALA A 45 -10.79 3.80 -22.76
CA ALA A 45 -9.43 3.31 -22.95
C ALA A 45 -8.42 3.98 -21.99
N THR A 46 -8.58 5.28 -21.76
CA THR A 46 -7.77 6.07 -20.82
C THR A 46 -8.00 5.59 -19.39
N LEU A 47 -9.27 5.43 -18.98
CA LEU A 47 -9.66 4.91 -17.67
C LEU A 47 -9.12 3.48 -17.43
N ALA A 48 -9.12 2.62 -18.45
CA ALA A 48 -8.54 1.28 -18.36
C ALA A 48 -7.01 1.30 -18.16
N PHE A 49 -6.33 2.25 -18.80
CA PHE A 49 -4.89 2.47 -18.61
C PHE A 49 -4.57 2.99 -17.21
N GLU A 50 -5.29 4.01 -16.73
CA GLU A 50 -5.14 4.58 -15.39
C GLU A 50 -5.39 3.55 -14.28
N ARG A 51 -6.40 2.69 -14.45
CA ARG A 51 -6.64 1.55 -13.56
C ARG A 51 -5.48 0.57 -13.56
N SER A 52 -4.96 0.22 -14.74
CA SER A 52 -3.83 -0.72 -14.87
C SER A 52 -2.57 -0.18 -14.20
N GLN A 53 -2.33 1.13 -14.30
CA GLN A 53 -1.24 1.82 -13.62
C GLN A 53 -1.41 1.78 -12.10
N SER A 54 -2.60 2.11 -11.61
CA SER A 54 -2.91 2.10 -10.17
C SER A 54 -2.77 0.68 -9.58
N ASP A 55 -3.28 -0.34 -10.27
CA ASP A 55 -3.14 -1.75 -9.88
C ASP A 55 -1.66 -2.18 -9.80
N ALA A 56 -0.81 -1.70 -10.73
CA ALA A 56 0.62 -1.99 -10.70
C ALA A 56 1.30 -1.36 -9.48
N MET A 57 1.00 -0.10 -9.19
CA MET A 57 1.51 0.61 -8.01
C MET A 57 1.04 -0.05 -6.70
N ILE A 58 -0.21 -0.50 -6.62
CA ILE A 58 -0.74 -1.22 -5.46
C ILE A 58 0.05 -2.51 -5.22
N ARG A 59 0.32 -3.30 -6.28
CA ARG A 59 1.10 -4.55 -6.15
C ARG A 59 2.50 -4.28 -5.61
N GLU A 60 3.19 -3.29 -6.16
CA GLU A 60 4.53 -2.91 -5.69
C GLU A 60 4.51 -2.43 -4.23
N ALA A 61 3.56 -1.56 -3.87
CA ALA A 61 3.42 -1.05 -2.51
C ALA A 61 3.12 -2.17 -1.50
N ARG A 62 2.35 -3.19 -1.88
CA ARG A 62 2.08 -4.37 -1.03
C ARG A 62 3.32 -5.22 -0.80
N VAL A 63 4.17 -5.40 -1.81
CA VAL A 63 5.47 -6.09 -1.66
C VAL A 63 6.35 -5.31 -0.68
N ARG A 64 6.46 -3.99 -0.85
CA ARG A 64 7.24 -3.14 0.05
C ARG A 64 6.70 -3.16 1.48
N LEU A 65 5.38 -3.18 1.66
CA LEU A 65 4.76 -3.30 2.98
C LEU A 65 5.17 -4.60 3.67
N ALA A 66 5.15 -5.74 2.94
CA ALA A 66 5.56 -7.02 3.47
C ALA A 66 7.04 -7.04 3.92
N ASP A 67 7.92 -6.40 3.14
CA ASP A 67 9.33 -6.26 3.51
C ASP A 67 9.53 -5.43 4.79
N VAL A 68 8.77 -4.35 4.93
CA VAL A 68 8.79 -3.50 6.14
C VAL A 68 8.25 -4.25 7.34
N ASP A 69 7.13 -4.97 7.20
CA ASP A 69 6.56 -5.80 8.26
C ASP A 69 7.55 -6.88 8.73
N ALA A 70 8.25 -7.52 7.79
CA ALA A 70 9.29 -8.49 8.12
C ALA A 70 10.49 -7.84 8.84
N ALA A 71 10.86 -6.60 8.50
CA ALA A 71 11.93 -5.88 9.19
C ALA A 71 11.53 -5.48 10.62
N VAL A 72 10.29 -5.03 10.83
CA VAL A 72 9.74 -4.73 12.16
C VAL A 72 9.75 -6.00 13.02
N ALA A 73 9.23 -7.12 12.50
CA ALA A 73 9.19 -8.38 13.23
C ALA A 73 10.59 -8.88 13.65
N ARG A 74 11.62 -8.68 12.82
CA ARG A 74 13.02 -9.02 13.16
C ARG A 74 13.57 -8.16 14.30
N LEU A 75 13.24 -6.86 14.32
CA LEU A 75 13.66 -5.97 15.40
C LEU A 75 12.94 -6.34 16.70
N ASP A 76 11.64 -6.62 16.63
CA ASP A 76 10.86 -7.06 17.79
C ASP A 76 11.38 -8.40 18.33
N ALA A 77 11.67 -9.37 17.46
CA ALA A 77 12.25 -10.66 17.86
C ALA A 77 13.68 -10.54 18.40
N GLY A 78 14.47 -9.57 17.92
CA GLY A 78 15.80 -9.27 18.44
C GLY A 78 15.78 -8.49 19.77
N ALA A 79 14.66 -7.83 20.08
CA ALA A 79 14.39 -7.23 21.38
C ALA A 79 13.73 -8.23 22.35
N TYR A 80 12.95 -9.17 21.83
CA TYR A 80 12.36 -10.25 22.60
C TYR A 80 13.47 -11.17 23.13
N GLY A 81 13.57 -11.27 24.46
CA GLY A 81 14.69 -11.94 25.08
C GLY A 81 15.93 -11.05 25.25
N ARG A 82 15.81 -9.72 25.16
CA ARG A 82 16.77 -8.77 25.75
C ARG A 82 16.07 -7.90 26.79
N CYS A 83 16.69 -7.74 27.96
CA CYS A 83 16.18 -6.86 29.00
C CYS A 83 16.13 -5.41 28.49
N GLU A 84 14.97 -4.76 28.61
CA GLU A 84 14.76 -3.37 28.15
C GLU A 84 15.56 -2.33 28.97
N VAL A 85 16.08 -2.73 30.13
CA VAL A 85 16.83 -1.88 31.07
C VAL A 85 18.35 -2.06 30.91
N CYS A 86 18.84 -3.29 30.74
CA CYS A 86 20.29 -3.57 30.67
C CYS A 86 20.77 -4.16 29.33
N GLY A 87 19.86 -4.58 28.43
CA GLY A 87 20.20 -5.09 27.09
C GLY A 87 20.76 -6.52 27.05
N GLU A 88 20.85 -7.21 28.18
CA GLU A 88 21.30 -8.61 28.29
C GLU A 88 20.21 -9.59 27.88
N ALA A 89 20.62 -10.79 27.42
CA ALA A 89 19.68 -11.84 27.07
C ALA A 89 18.86 -12.28 28.30
N ILE A 90 17.53 -12.41 28.15
CA ILE A 90 16.59 -12.89 29.19
C ILE A 90 16.56 -14.42 29.19
#